data_AF-A0A7W9F0R7-F1
#
_entry.id   AF-A0A7W9F0R7-F1
#
_cell.length_a   1.000
_cell.length_b   1.000
_cell.length_c   1.000
_cell.angle_alpha   90.00
_cell.angle_beta   90.00
_cell.angle_gamma   90.00
#
_symmetry.space_group_name_H-M   'P 1'
#
loop_
_entity.id
_entity.type
_entity.pdbx_description
1 polymer ?
#
loop_
_entity_poly.entity_id
_entity_poly.type
_entity_poly.pdbx_seq_one_letter_code
_entity_poly.pdbx_strand_id
1 'polypeptide(L)'
;MDYKVKITVGRYRRTRDFRSDLATLRAFRGEHVGPALLESLEELGLLRPRIRLFWPDTVARRIWLETHNWANELHDPVEPDGPRMDAASDLWNALHNAGFKSPSDQGHPFDSPKPEWFEFLQASDQQSFVPHRKRRVRVSSETHPDLHDSDNIQDFYSSWQLLAAAEIAEIGIHIRVNMADEETATKVRDDIRNERWPGGRTSEAFAPTRALRDFDKYKAVLDAIEWSREEERDRTFRMLQGLGGGRIVLNEEQIADRDEVRRTVAREACTRLDVSADGLIGCCRFLAGRWHEWHREGRPLVADAYKIFLAEAVRLLQIQFEMGFDAINEAVGFQGQGGSRTLEVIWPDWDAEQIDRLVRTLRAPDLSEHQLQAFGKFLRENFQDAIFHRLRSFEKHAFEYGHARISGMHSDLQGMAVAVEQVVRAMGGQGTQLSKMFRDLWDGTEVGRILKKQKTLLERGQPLGSLLAEINAIRELGGESEKAADLILATRVRGAVHHALEVENQLELEELLLRVLRAAALTHAQLYPVSALAADGAE
;
A
#
# COMPACT_ATOMS: atom_id res chain seq x y z
N MET A 1 -0.12 -1.43 -14.51
CA MET A 1 0.81 -0.52 -13.81
C MET A 1 0.17 -0.17 -12.48
N ASP A 2 0.72 -0.67 -11.37
CA ASP A 2 0.28 -0.22 -10.04
C ASP A 2 0.85 1.17 -9.80
N TYR A 3 0.00 2.19 -9.92
CA TYR A 3 0.37 3.54 -9.54
C TYR A 3 0.47 3.61 -8.02
N LYS A 4 1.68 3.62 -7.46
CA LYS A 4 1.86 3.74 -6.01
C LYS A 4 2.00 5.20 -5.61
N VAL A 5 0.93 5.79 -5.07
CA VAL A 5 1.00 7.11 -4.42
C VAL A 5 1.93 7.00 -3.20
N LYS A 6 2.84 7.97 -3.06
CA LYS A 6 3.74 8.09 -1.91
C LYS A 6 3.48 9.41 -1.22
N ILE A 7 2.51 9.42 -0.30
CA ILE A 7 2.30 10.54 0.61
C ILE A 7 3.02 10.24 1.92
N THR A 8 3.71 11.23 2.46
CA THR A 8 4.25 11.16 3.82
C THR A 8 3.21 11.73 4.77
N VAL A 9 2.63 10.87 5.61
CA VAL A 9 1.73 11.28 6.70
C VAL A 9 2.56 12.01 7.75
N GLY A 10 2.14 13.23 8.10
CA GLY A 10 2.83 14.08 9.07
C GLY A 10 2.13 15.42 9.30
N ARG A 11 2.42 16.04 10.44
CA ARG A 11 1.66 17.19 10.97
C ARG A 11 2.05 18.52 10.33
N TYR A 12 3.31 18.67 9.95
CA TYR A 12 3.89 19.93 9.49
C TYR A 12 4.54 19.76 8.11
N ARG A 13 3.72 19.73 7.06
CA ARG A 13 4.19 19.66 5.66
C ARG A 13 4.47 21.08 5.15
N ARG A 14 5.72 21.39 4.81
CA ARG A 14 6.07 22.66 4.14
C ARG A 14 5.27 22.81 2.85
N THR A 15 4.92 24.04 2.48
CA THR A 15 4.18 24.36 1.24
C THR A 15 4.72 23.64 0.01
N ARG A 16 6.05 23.59 -0.14
CA ARG A 16 6.71 22.91 -1.28
C ARG A 16 6.38 21.42 -1.32
N ASP A 17 6.48 20.74 -0.18
CA ASP A 17 6.26 19.31 -0.07
C ASP A 17 4.78 18.98 -0.20
N PHE A 18 3.91 19.78 0.42
CA PHE A 18 2.46 19.66 0.28
C PHE A 18 2.02 19.80 -1.19
N ARG A 19 2.55 20.77 -1.93
CA ARG A 19 2.29 20.93 -3.37
C ARG A 19 2.79 19.75 -4.19
N SER A 20 3.98 19.24 -3.86
CA SER A 20 4.53 18.06 -4.51
C SER A 20 3.60 16.86 -4.32
N ASP A 21 3.16 16.59 -3.09
CA ASP A 21 2.23 15.51 -2.78
C ASP A 21 0.89 15.70 -3.50
N LEU A 22 0.34 16.92 -3.49
CA LEU A 22 -0.91 17.25 -4.18
C LEU A 22 -0.83 17.03 -5.69
N ALA A 23 0.31 17.35 -6.31
CA ALA A 23 0.56 17.08 -7.72
C ALA A 23 0.57 15.56 -8.02
N THR A 24 1.05 14.72 -7.08
CA THR A 24 1.01 13.27 -7.26
C THR A 24 -0.40 12.69 -7.27
N LEU A 25 -1.36 13.34 -6.59
CA LEU A 25 -2.76 12.91 -6.57
C LEU A 25 -3.50 13.19 -7.88
N ARG A 26 -3.00 14.14 -8.68
CA ARG A 26 -3.65 14.60 -9.92
C ARG A 26 -5.12 14.99 -9.72
N ALA A 27 -5.47 15.50 -8.54
CA ALA A 27 -6.83 15.89 -8.21
C ALA A 27 -7.30 17.10 -9.04
N PHE A 28 -6.41 18.07 -9.28
CA PHE A 28 -6.68 19.24 -10.12
C PHE A 28 -6.40 18.91 -11.59
N ARG A 29 -7.44 18.95 -12.44
CA ARG A 29 -7.34 18.69 -13.88
C ARG A 29 -6.72 19.90 -14.60
N GLY A 30 -5.39 20.03 -14.56
CA GLY A 30 -4.66 21.08 -15.28
C GLY A 30 -3.21 21.20 -14.79
N GLU A 31 -2.31 21.72 -15.63
CA GLU A 31 -0.87 21.84 -15.34
C GLU A 31 -0.52 22.82 -14.20
N HIS A 32 -1.47 23.58 -13.67
CA HIS A 32 -1.20 24.61 -12.68
C HIS A 32 -1.55 24.19 -11.25
N VAL A 33 -0.85 23.18 -10.71
CA VAL A 33 -0.60 23.08 -9.26
C VAL A 33 0.50 24.10 -8.88
N GLY A 34 0.25 25.37 -9.23
CA GLY A 34 1.16 26.50 -9.05
C GLY A 34 1.06 27.11 -7.64
N PRO A 35 1.95 28.06 -7.27
CA PRO A 35 1.83 28.81 -6.01
C PRO A 35 0.46 29.50 -5.87
N ALA A 36 -0.10 29.96 -6.98
CA ALA A 36 -1.39 30.63 -7.04
C ALA A 36 -2.58 29.74 -6.62
N LEU A 37 -2.49 28.41 -6.79
CA LEU A 37 -3.58 27.51 -6.42
C LEU A 37 -3.79 27.51 -4.90
N LEU A 38 -2.71 27.28 -4.13
CA LEU A 38 -2.80 27.29 -2.66
C LEU A 38 -3.18 28.68 -2.15
N GLU A 39 -2.62 29.72 -2.75
CA GLU A 39 -2.95 31.11 -2.45
C GLU A 39 -4.45 31.38 -2.62
N SER A 40 -5.07 30.93 -3.73
CA SER A 40 -6.52 31.05 -3.94
C SER A 40 -7.36 30.19 -2.99
N LEU A 41 -6.91 28.97 -2.65
CA LEU A 41 -7.61 28.13 -1.68
C LEU A 41 -7.58 28.72 -0.27
N GLU A 42 -6.49 29.39 0.11
CA GLU A 42 -6.37 30.14 1.36
C GLU A 42 -7.26 31.39 1.37
N GLU A 43 -7.23 32.17 0.29
CA GLU A 43 -8.06 33.37 0.15
C GLU A 43 -9.55 33.07 0.32
N LEU A 44 -10.00 31.95 -0.26
CA LEU A 44 -11.38 31.47 -0.16
C LEU A 44 -11.67 30.74 1.16
N GLY A 45 -10.66 30.57 2.02
CA GLY A 45 -10.79 29.89 3.31
C GLY A 45 -11.05 28.38 3.22
N LEU A 46 -10.83 27.78 2.04
CA LEU A 46 -11.04 26.35 1.76
C LEU A 46 -9.88 25.49 2.26
N LEU A 47 -8.68 26.07 2.33
CA LEU A 47 -7.49 25.45 2.89
C LEU A 47 -6.83 26.47 3.82
N ARG A 48 -6.25 26.04 4.94
CA ARG A 48 -5.48 26.91 5.83
C ARG A 48 -4.25 26.17 6.33
N PRO A 49 -3.07 26.81 6.37
CA PRO A 49 -1.91 26.19 7.00
C PRO A 49 -2.20 25.90 8.46
N ARG A 50 -1.68 24.80 8.99
CA ARG A 50 -1.75 24.48 10.42
C ARG A 50 -1.04 25.54 11.26
N ILE A 51 0.14 25.94 10.80
CA ILE A 51 0.97 26.97 11.42
C ILE A 51 1.73 27.73 10.35
N ARG A 52 1.91 29.02 10.56
CA ARG A 52 2.73 29.90 9.74
C ARG A 52 3.91 30.38 10.56
N LEU A 53 5.11 30.14 10.04
CA LEU A 53 6.34 30.72 10.55
C LEU A 53 6.56 32.06 9.85
N PHE A 54 6.63 33.14 10.61
CA PHE A 54 6.81 34.50 10.13
C PHE A 54 8.06 35.10 10.76
N TRP A 55 9.02 35.45 9.94
CA TRP A 55 10.19 36.23 10.36
C TRP A 55 9.91 37.73 10.16
N PRO A 56 9.93 38.56 11.21
CA PRO A 56 9.91 40.01 11.07
C PRO A 56 10.99 40.49 10.09
N ASP A 57 10.71 41.53 9.30
CA ASP A 57 11.58 41.95 8.20
C ASP A 57 13.05 42.14 8.60
N THR A 58 13.32 42.72 9.78
CA THR A 58 14.68 42.92 10.30
C THR A 58 15.40 41.60 10.57
N VAL A 59 14.70 40.61 11.14
CA VAL A 59 15.18 39.25 11.40
C VAL A 59 15.38 38.49 10.08
N ALA A 60 14.41 38.56 9.17
CA ALA A 60 14.50 37.92 7.86
C ALA A 60 15.71 38.44 7.06
N ARG A 61 15.91 39.77 7.02
CA ARG A 61 17.08 40.38 6.39
C ARG A 61 18.39 39.94 7.05
N ARG A 62 18.41 39.79 8.38
CA ARG A 62 19.59 39.33 9.11
C ARG A 62 19.94 37.89 8.75
N ILE A 63 18.97 36.98 8.80
CA ILE A 63 19.14 35.57 8.39
C ILE A 63 19.59 35.48 6.92
N TRP A 64 19.01 36.30 6.05
CA TRP A 64 19.38 36.34 4.63
C TRP A 64 20.83 36.81 4.44
N LEU A 65 21.25 37.87 5.14
CA LEU A 65 22.61 38.40 5.08
C LEU A 65 23.65 37.37 5.58
N GLU A 66 23.35 36.65 6.66
CA GLU A 66 24.21 35.59 7.20
C GLU A 66 24.38 34.39 6.26
N THR A 67 23.38 34.14 5.41
CA THR A 67 23.42 33.07 4.40
C THR A 67 23.99 33.52 3.05
N HIS A 68 24.07 34.83 2.80
CA HIS A 68 24.51 35.43 1.53
C HIS A 68 25.69 36.39 1.75
N ASN A 69 26.84 35.82 2.09
CA ASN A 69 28.08 36.55 2.40
C ASN A 69 28.56 37.55 1.32
N TRP A 70 28.14 37.39 0.06
CA TRP A 70 28.49 38.29 -1.03
C TRP A 70 27.76 39.65 -0.97
N ALA A 71 26.65 39.76 -0.25
CA ALA A 71 25.87 40.98 -0.19
C ALA A 71 26.54 42.08 0.65
N ASN A 72 27.39 41.70 1.62
CA ASN A 72 28.10 42.55 2.59
C ASN A 72 27.19 43.42 3.48
N GLU A 73 26.39 44.30 2.89
CA GLU A 73 25.50 45.25 3.55
C GLU A 73 24.18 45.38 2.78
N LEU A 74 23.07 45.57 3.51
CA LEU A 74 21.73 45.78 2.96
C LEU A 74 21.31 47.24 3.14
N HIS A 75 20.49 47.76 2.22
CA HIS A 75 19.98 49.14 2.30
C HIS A 75 19.03 49.35 3.49
N ASP A 76 18.23 48.34 3.80
CA ASP A 76 17.24 48.40 4.88
C ASP A 76 17.82 47.84 6.19
N PRO A 77 17.33 48.29 7.37
CA PRO A 77 17.83 47.82 8.67
C PRO A 77 17.71 46.31 8.88
N VAL A 78 18.76 45.72 9.48
CA VAL A 78 18.83 44.34 9.94
C VAL A 78 18.64 44.25 11.45
N GLU A 79 18.26 43.08 11.95
CA GLU A 79 18.16 42.82 13.38
C GLU A 79 19.53 42.95 14.08
N PRO A 80 19.64 43.71 15.18
CA PRO A 80 20.84 43.71 16.00
C PRO A 80 20.93 42.44 16.86
N ASP A 81 22.13 42.13 17.36
CA ASP A 81 22.32 41.04 18.32
C ASP A 81 21.48 41.30 19.58
N GLY A 82 20.83 40.26 20.11
CA GLY A 82 19.99 40.37 21.30
C GLY A 82 18.94 39.26 21.39
N PRO A 83 18.07 39.32 22.41
CA PRO A 83 17.17 38.20 22.75
C PRO A 83 16.27 37.74 21.61
N ARG A 84 15.82 38.66 20.75
CA ARG A 84 14.98 38.33 19.59
C ARG A 84 15.75 37.58 18.50
N MET A 85 16.99 37.99 18.21
CA MET A 85 17.82 37.29 17.24
C MET A 85 18.29 35.93 17.78
N ASP A 86 18.54 35.83 19.08
CA ASP A 86 18.86 34.57 19.76
C ASP A 86 17.69 33.59 19.67
N ALA A 87 16.47 34.05 19.96
CA ALA A 87 15.25 33.25 19.84
C ALA A 87 14.99 32.79 18.39
N ALA A 88 15.21 33.67 17.41
CA ALA A 88 15.07 33.32 15.99
C ALA A 88 16.08 32.25 15.56
N SER A 89 17.34 32.40 15.98
CA SER A 89 18.42 31.45 15.69
C SER A 89 18.17 30.09 16.36
N ASP A 90 17.72 30.09 17.62
CA ASP A 90 17.35 28.89 18.37
C ASP A 90 16.18 28.14 17.69
N LEU A 91 15.12 28.84 17.29
CA LEU A 91 14.00 28.25 16.55
C LEU A 91 14.43 27.71 15.19
N TRP A 92 15.26 28.45 14.44
CA TRP A 92 15.79 28.01 13.15
C TRP A 92 16.58 26.70 13.28
N ASN A 93 17.46 26.62 14.29
CA ASN A 93 18.24 25.43 14.58
C ASN A 93 17.36 24.25 15.02
N ALA A 94 16.34 24.50 15.85
CA ALA A 94 15.38 23.48 16.27
C ALA A 94 14.59 22.92 15.06
N LEU A 95 14.16 23.79 14.14
CA LEU A 95 13.47 23.38 12.91
C LEU A 95 14.38 22.63 11.94
N HIS A 96 15.64 23.04 11.82
CA HIS A 96 16.64 22.32 11.05
C HIS A 96 16.82 20.91 11.62
N ASN A 97 17.04 20.79 12.92
CA ASN A 97 17.18 19.50 13.59
C ASN A 97 15.94 18.62 13.39
N ALA A 98 14.73 19.16 13.59
CA ALA A 98 13.48 18.44 13.36
C ALA A 98 13.35 17.92 11.91
N GLY A 99 13.76 18.73 10.92
CA GLY A 99 13.76 18.34 9.51
C GLY A 99 14.77 17.23 9.15
N PHE A 100 15.85 17.09 9.92
CA PHE A 100 16.91 16.10 9.68
C PHE A 100 16.72 14.74 10.38
N LYS A 101 15.48 14.42 10.82
CA LYS A 101 15.23 13.25 11.69
C LYS A 101 16.15 13.32 12.92
N SER A 102 16.05 14.44 13.63
CA SER A 102 16.89 14.80 14.77
C SER A 102 17.18 13.62 15.71
N PRO A 103 18.41 13.48 16.22
CA PRO A 103 18.70 12.59 17.35
C PRO A 103 18.12 13.09 18.70
N SER A 104 17.48 14.26 18.75
CA SER A 104 16.91 14.80 20.00
C SER A 104 15.56 14.20 20.38
N ASP A 105 15.39 13.91 21.67
CA ASP A 105 14.10 13.53 22.30
C ASP A 105 13.09 14.68 22.40
N GLN A 106 13.53 15.89 22.07
CA GLN A 106 12.65 17.04 21.95
C GLN A 106 11.89 16.89 20.63
N GLY A 107 10.58 16.63 20.70
CA GLY A 107 9.68 16.48 19.55
C GLY A 107 9.64 17.72 18.63
N HIS A 108 8.68 17.80 17.71
CA HIS A 108 8.65 18.92 16.77
C HIS A 108 8.51 20.27 17.52
N PRO A 109 9.31 21.30 17.19
CA PRO A 109 9.33 22.58 17.94
C PRO A 109 7.97 23.30 17.98
N PHE A 110 7.08 22.99 17.04
CA PHE A 110 5.72 23.54 16.99
C PHE A 110 4.71 22.85 17.93
N ASP A 111 5.01 21.66 18.46
CA ASP A 111 4.09 20.98 19.38
C ASP A 111 4.13 21.54 20.80
N SER A 112 5.25 22.14 21.18
CA SER A 112 5.48 22.74 22.50
C SER A 112 6.49 23.89 22.36
N PRO A 113 6.10 24.97 21.66
CA PRO A 113 6.99 26.07 21.38
C PRO A 113 7.41 26.79 22.65
N LYS A 114 8.67 27.24 22.71
CA LYS A 114 9.16 28.07 23.80
C LYS A 114 8.46 29.45 23.77
N PRO A 115 8.27 30.11 24.92
CA PRO A 115 7.61 31.42 24.98
C PRO A 115 8.21 32.48 24.05
N GLU A 116 9.54 32.51 23.94
CA GLU A 116 10.29 33.42 23.08
C GLU A 116 10.07 33.15 21.58
N TRP A 117 9.57 31.98 21.20
CA TRP A 117 9.28 31.67 19.79
C TRP A 117 7.90 32.17 19.34
N PHE A 118 6.99 32.50 20.26
CA PHE A 118 5.61 32.86 19.91
C PHE A 118 5.51 34.07 18.99
N GLU A 119 6.47 35.01 19.04
CA GLU A 119 6.46 36.17 18.14
C GLU A 119 6.66 35.79 16.66
N PHE A 120 7.26 34.62 16.38
CA PHE A 120 7.49 34.11 15.03
C PHE A 120 6.42 33.13 14.55
N LEU A 121 5.54 32.68 15.45
CA LEU A 121 4.55 31.64 15.17
C LEU A 121 3.15 32.22 15.08
N GLN A 122 2.50 31.98 13.95
CA GLN A 122 1.16 32.47 13.67
C GLN A 122 0.19 31.30 13.48
N ALA A 123 -0.82 31.24 14.34
CA ALA A 123 -1.97 30.36 14.14
C ALA A 123 -2.87 30.95 13.06
N SER A 124 -3.22 30.14 12.06
CA SER A 124 -3.90 30.59 10.84
C SER A 124 -5.38 30.93 11.03
N ASP A 125 -6.00 30.47 12.09
CA ASP A 125 -7.38 30.76 12.46
C ASP A 125 -7.59 32.21 12.95
N GLN A 126 -6.50 32.91 13.29
CA GLN A 126 -6.52 34.24 13.89
C GLN A 126 -6.18 35.38 12.91
N GLN A 127 -5.93 35.09 11.63
CA GLN A 127 -5.38 36.10 10.71
C GLN A 127 -6.16 36.24 9.39
N SER A 128 -6.18 37.48 8.87
CA SER A 128 -6.63 37.77 7.51
C SER A 128 -5.64 37.22 6.49
N PHE A 129 -6.16 36.73 5.37
CA PHE A 129 -5.33 36.25 4.27
C PHE A 129 -4.45 37.38 3.69
N VAL A 130 -3.16 37.07 3.49
CA VAL A 130 -2.19 37.97 2.84
C VAL A 130 -1.62 37.27 1.60
N PRO A 131 -1.75 37.85 0.39
CA PRO A 131 -1.16 37.30 -0.83
C PRO A 131 0.35 37.07 -0.71
N HIS A 132 0.86 35.95 -1.23
CA HIS A 132 2.27 35.53 -1.18
C HIS A 132 3.21 36.60 -1.75
N ARG A 133 2.78 37.33 -2.79
CA ARG A 133 3.56 38.43 -3.36
C ARG A 133 3.78 39.59 -2.38
N LYS A 134 2.83 39.83 -1.46
CA LYS A 134 2.91 40.87 -0.43
C LYS A 134 3.70 40.43 0.80
N ARG A 135 4.09 39.15 0.87
CA ARG A 135 4.87 38.60 1.98
C ARG A 135 6.37 38.85 1.83
N ARG A 136 6.85 39.26 0.65
CA ARG A 136 8.29 39.38 0.34
C ARG A 136 8.98 40.46 1.17
N VAL A 137 10.19 40.17 1.61
CA VAL A 137 11.06 41.14 2.31
C VAL A 137 12.08 41.70 1.33
N ARG A 138 12.27 43.00 1.37
CA ARG A 138 13.33 43.65 0.58
C ARG A 138 14.69 43.36 1.21
N VAL A 139 15.59 42.77 0.42
CA VAL A 139 16.98 42.41 0.78
C VAL A 139 17.96 43.06 -0.20
N SER A 140 17.63 44.27 -0.67
CA SER A 140 18.44 45.01 -1.62
C SER A 140 19.79 45.44 -1.05
N SER A 141 20.82 45.40 -1.87
CA SER A 141 22.17 45.93 -1.59
C SER A 141 22.60 46.89 -2.72
N GLU A 142 23.73 47.56 -2.56
CA GLU A 142 24.26 48.47 -3.60
C GLU A 142 24.45 47.78 -4.95
N THR A 143 24.82 46.50 -4.93
CA THR A 143 25.03 45.70 -6.15
C THR A 143 23.73 45.18 -6.74
N HIS A 144 22.66 45.07 -5.94
CA HIS A 144 21.37 44.50 -6.32
C HIS A 144 20.22 45.33 -5.70
N PRO A 145 19.86 46.47 -6.31
CA PRO A 145 18.97 47.46 -5.69
C PRO A 145 17.50 47.02 -5.60
N ASP A 146 17.10 46.00 -6.34
CA ASP A 146 15.72 45.48 -6.43
C ASP A 146 15.65 43.97 -6.13
N LEU A 147 16.29 43.55 -5.03
CA LEU A 147 16.30 42.16 -4.59
C LEU A 147 15.30 41.95 -3.46
N HIS A 148 14.47 40.92 -3.62
CA HIS A 148 13.45 40.54 -2.65
C HIS A 148 13.56 39.07 -2.31
N ASP A 149 13.51 38.76 -1.02
CA ASP A 149 13.40 37.40 -0.51
C ASP A 149 11.92 37.03 -0.29
N SER A 150 11.60 35.76 -0.55
CA SER A 150 10.25 35.21 -0.38
C SER A 150 10.15 34.18 0.75
N ASP A 151 11.26 33.85 1.41
CA ASP A 151 11.34 32.76 2.38
C ASP A 151 11.15 33.23 3.84
N ASN A 152 10.82 34.51 4.05
CA ASN A 152 10.51 35.08 5.35
C ASN A 152 9.20 34.55 5.96
N ILE A 153 8.32 33.97 5.13
CA ILE A 153 7.10 33.29 5.58
C ILE A 153 7.09 31.85 5.08
N GLN A 154 6.95 30.90 6.00
CA GLN A 154 6.83 29.49 5.68
C GLN A 154 5.51 28.94 6.22
N ASP A 155 4.68 28.42 5.31
CA ASP A 155 3.42 27.78 5.65
C ASP A 155 3.61 26.26 5.83
N PHE A 156 3.02 25.72 6.89
CA PHE A 156 3.01 24.29 7.18
C PHE A 156 1.57 23.79 7.22
N TYR A 157 1.23 22.84 6.36
CA TYR A 157 -0.09 22.22 6.27
C TYR A 157 -0.09 20.84 6.92
N SER A 158 -1.27 20.40 7.37
CA SER A 158 -1.46 18.99 7.74
C SER A 158 -1.52 18.14 6.48
N SER A 159 -0.89 16.98 6.48
CA SER A 159 -0.96 16.02 5.36
C SER A 159 -2.37 15.55 5.02
N TRP A 160 -3.29 15.42 5.98
CA TRP A 160 -4.69 15.03 5.73
C TRP A 160 -5.43 16.08 4.91
N GLN A 161 -4.98 17.35 4.94
CA GLN A 161 -5.54 18.41 4.10
C GLN A 161 -5.28 18.18 2.61
N LEU A 162 -4.39 17.24 2.22
CA LEU A 162 -4.29 16.76 0.85
C LEU A 162 -5.58 16.09 0.39
N LEU A 163 -6.22 15.32 1.27
CA LEU A 163 -7.51 14.68 0.99
C LEU A 163 -8.61 15.73 0.85
N ALA A 164 -8.64 16.71 1.76
CA ALA A 164 -9.56 17.84 1.68
C ALA A 164 -9.37 18.66 0.39
N ALA A 165 -8.12 18.94 0.00
CA ALA A 165 -7.82 19.62 -1.25
C ALA A 165 -8.26 18.81 -2.49
N ALA A 166 -8.18 17.47 -2.43
CA ALA A 166 -8.68 16.61 -3.49
C ALA A 166 -10.22 16.63 -3.57
N GLU A 167 -10.92 16.65 -2.44
CA GLU A 167 -12.37 16.89 -2.43
C GLU A 167 -12.73 18.24 -3.03
N ILE A 168 -12.02 19.31 -2.63
CA ILE A 168 -12.24 20.67 -3.15
C ILE A 168 -12.04 20.73 -4.66
N ALA A 169 -11.08 20.00 -5.21
CA ALA A 169 -10.82 19.96 -6.65
C ALA A 169 -12.01 19.43 -7.47
N GLU A 170 -12.87 18.58 -6.87
CA GLU A 170 -14.08 18.07 -7.50
C GLU A 170 -15.37 18.71 -6.92
N ILE A 171 -15.27 19.68 -5.99
CA ILE A 171 -16.41 20.52 -5.58
C ILE A 171 -16.80 21.40 -6.76
N GLY A 172 -18.08 21.32 -7.13
CA GLY A 172 -18.68 22.23 -8.09
C GLY A 172 -19.62 21.53 -9.05
N ILE A 173 -19.90 22.23 -10.15
CA ILE A 173 -20.79 21.72 -11.18
C ILE A 173 -19.96 21.21 -12.35
N HIS A 174 -20.05 19.90 -12.61
CA HIS A 174 -19.32 19.25 -13.67
C HIS A 174 -20.19 19.15 -14.91
N ILE A 175 -19.71 19.69 -16.02
CA ILE A 175 -20.34 19.53 -17.34
C ILE A 175 -19.65 18.36 -18.03
N ARG A 176 -20.36 17.24 -18.21
CA ARG A 176 -19.83 16.04 -18.90
C ARG A 176 -20.38 16.02 -20.32
N VAL A 177 -19.50 16.22 -21.29
CA VAL A 177 -19.86 16.30 -22.71
C VAL A 177 -19.22 15.13 -23.45
N ASN A 178 -20.00 14.39 -24.23
CA ASN A 178 -19.45 13.43 -25.17
C ASN A 178 -18.78 14.19 -26.33
N MET A 179 -17.46 14.34 -26.26
CA MET A 179 -16.69 15.05 -27.29
C MET A 179 -16.56 14.27 -28.61
N ALA A 180 -16.91 12.98 -28.64
CA ALA A 180 -16.94 12.19 -29.87
C ALA A 180 -18.18 12.50 -30.73
N ASP A 181 -19.19 13.13 -30.15
CA ASP A 181 -20.36 13.67 -30.86
C ASP A 181 -20.15 15.16 -31.08
N GLU A 182 -19.75 15.52 -32.29
CA GLU A 182 -19.43 16.90 -32.69
C GLU A 182 -20.65 17.84 -32.59
N GLU A 183 -21.86 17.31 -32.81
CA GLU A 183 -23.10 18.07 -32.68
C GLU A 183 -23.39 18.41 -31.21
N THR A 184 -23.26 17.41 -30.34
CA THR A 184 -23.42 17.60 -28.89
C THR A 184 -22.33 18.53 -28.33
N ALA A 185 -21.08 18.39 -28.76
CA ALA A 185 -19.98 19.25 -28.34
C ALA A 185 -20.20 20.71 -28.78
N THR A 186 -20.69 20.93 -30.01
CA THR A 186 -20.97 22.27 -30.54
C THR A 186 -22.13 22.92 -29.79
N LYS A 187 -23.24 22.20 -29.57
CA LYS A 187 -24.38 22.70 -28.79
C LYS A 187 -24.00 23.11 -27.38
N VAL A 188 -23.19 22.31 -26.67
CA VAL A 188 -22.75 22.67 -25.32
C VAL A 188 -21.83 23.90 -25.34
N ARG A 189 -20.94 24.02 -26.33
CA ARG A 189 -20.12 25.24 -26.48
C ARG A 189 -20.97 26.48 -26.73
N ASP A 190 -21.99 26.37 -27.56
CA ASP A 190 -22.91 27.46 -27.87
C ASP A 190 -23.77 27.83 -26.66
N ASP A 191 -24.25 26.84 -25.89
CA ASP A 191 -24.97 27.10 -24.64
C ASP A 191 -24.08 27.88 -23.66
N ILE A 192 -22.85 27.43 -23.42
CA ILE A 192 -21.89 28.11 -22.52
C ILE A 192 -21.56 29.53 -23.03
N ARG A 193 -21.29 29.70 -24.33
CA ARG A 193 -20.97 31.01 -24.93
C ARG A 193 -22.12 32.00 -24.84
N ASN A 194 -23.36 31.51 -24.83
CA ASN A 194 -24.56 32.32 -24.72
C ASN A 194 -25.07 32.42 -23.27
N GLU A 195 -24.23 32.10 -22.27
CA GLU A 195 -24.59 32.13 -20.84
C GLU A 195 -25.82 31.26 -20.49
N ARG A 196 -26.08 30.22 -21.30
CA ARG A 196 -27.17 29.27 -21.11
C ARG A 196 -26.68 27.98 -20.45
N TRP A 197 -27.48 27.46 -19.52
CA TRP A 197 -27.20 26.20 -18.85
C TRP A 197 -27.39 25.02 -19.81
N PRO A 198 -26.37 24.15 -20.01
CA PRO A 198 -26.51 22.97 -20.85
C PRO A 198 -27.31 21.89 -20.11
N GLY A 199 -28.64 22.01 -20.14
CA GLY A 199 -29.57 21.13 -19.42
C GLY A 199 -29.40 19.63 -19.76
N GLY A 200 -29.52 18.78 -18.73
CA GLY A 200 -29.46 17.31 -18.86
C GLY A 200 -28.07 16.72 -19.16
N ARG A 201 -27.03 17.55 -19.26
CA ARG A 201 -25.64 17.17 -19.56
C ARG A 201 -24.64 17.61 -18.47
N THR A 202 -25.18 18.03 -17.34
CA THR A 202 -24.45 18.46 -16.15
C THR A 202 -24.73 17.52 -15.00
N SER A 203 -23.70 17.24 -14.21
CA SER A 203 -23.81 16.53 -12.94
C SER A 203 -23.32 17.46 -11.85
N GLU A 204 -24.17 17.76 -10.87
CA GLU A 204 -23.80 18.48 -9.67
C GLU A 204 -23.18 17.50 -8.68
N ALA A 205 -21.92 17.70 -8.30
CA ALA A 205 -21.23 16.86 -7.34
C ALA A 205 -21.24 17.53 -5.97
N PHE A 206 -22.25 17.23 -5.14
CA PHE A 206 -22.33 17.73 -3.76
C PHE A 206 -21.75 16.75 -2.71
N ALA A 207 -21.37 15.53 -3.11
CA ALA A 207 -20.73 14.57 -2.20
C ALA A 207 -19.48 15.16 -1.51
N PRO A 208 -18.62 15.94 -2.19
CA PRO A 208 -17.47 16.59 -1.55
C PRO A 208 -17.84 17.59 -0.43
N THR A 209 -19.01 18.23 -0.46
CA THR A 209 -19.47 19.13 0.62
C THR A 209 -19.73 18.37 1.93
N ARG A 210 -20.19 17.12 1.85
CA ARG A 210 -20.34 16.25 3.04
C ARG A 210 -18.97 15.82 3.56
N ALA A 211 -18.05 15.48 2.66
CA ALA A 211 -16.69 15.10 3.04
C ALA A 211 -15.96 16.24 3.79
N LEU A 212 -16.12 17.49 3.37
CA LEU A 212 -15.54 18.65 4.10
C LEU A 212 -16.04 18.78 5.54
N ARG A 213 -17.34 18.55 5.78
CA ARG A 213 -17.89 18.55 7.14
C ARG A 213 -17.34 17.42 7.99
N ASP A 214 -17.12 16.26 7.38
CA ASP A 214 -16.55 15.11 8.08
C ASP A 214 -15.06 15.31 8.40
N PHE A 215 -14.30 16.04 7.57
CA PHE A 215 -12.94 16.46 7.93
C PHE A 215 -12.91 17.30 9.20
N ASP A 216 -13.82 18.27 9.33
CA ASP A 216 -13.92 19.07 10.56
C ASP A 216 -14.34 18.21 11.76
N LYS A 217 -15.31 17.31 11.57
CA LYS A 217 -15.79 16.38 12.60
C LYS A 217 -14.67 15.46 13.12
N TYR A 218 -13.82 14.95 12.22
CA TYR A 218 -12.76 13.99 12.56
C TYR A 218 -11.38 14.63 12.66
N LYS A 219 -11.28 15.96 12.71
CA LYS A 219 -9.99 16.69 12.74
C LYS A 219 -9.05 16.19 13.84
N ALA A 220 -9.54 16.01 15.07
CA ALA A 220 -8.71 15.53 16.19
C ALA A 220 -8.17 14.11 15.94
N VAL A 221 -8.98 13.25 15.31
CA VAL A 221 -8.60 11.87 14.95
C VAL A 221 -7.55 11.86 13.84
N LEU A 222 -7.75 12.69 12.80
CA LEU A 222 -6.78 12.85 11.70
C LEU A 222 -5.45 13.43 12.20
N ASP A 223 -5.50 14.41 13.10
CA ASP A 223 -4.31 14.94 13.76
C ASP A 223 -3.60 13.86 14.60
N ALA A 224 -4.34 12.96 15.25
CA ALA A 224 -3.75 11.86 16.03
C ALA A 224 -3.08 10.81 15.14
N ILE A 225 -3.67 10.54 13.97
CA ILE A 225 -3.06 9.69 12.93
C ILE A 225 -1.73 10.30 12.48
N GLU A 226 -1.70 11.59 12.17
CA GLU A 226 -0.48 12.29 11.74
C GLU A 226 0.59 12.29 12.82
N TRP A 227 0.20 12.66 14.04
CA TRP A 227 1.08 12.72 15.19
C TRP A 227 1.70 11.36 15.48
N SER A 228 0.86 10.33 15.59
CA SER A 228 1.33 8.97 15.88
C SER A 228 2.27 8.47 14.80
N ARG A 229 1.95 8.71 13.53
CA ARG A 229 2.75 8.17 12.44
C ARG A 229 4.12 8.84 12.35
N GLU A 230 4.16 10.14 12.52
CA GLU A 230 5.40 10.93 12.50
C GLU A 230 6.31 10.58 13.69
N GLU A 231 5.77 10.56 14.90
CA GLU A 231 6.54 10.22 16.11
C GLU A 231 7.04 8.78 16.09
N GLU A 232 6.22 7.82 15.62
CA GLU A 232 6.66 6.43 15.49
C GLU A 232 7.83 6.32 14.51
N ARG A 233 7.73 6.98 13.35
CA ARG A 233 8.81 7.00 12.35
C ARG A 233 10.10 7.57 12.92
N ASP A 234 10.01 8.69 13.64
CA ASP A 234 11.18 9.42 14.11
C ASP A 234 11.83 8.75 15.32
N ARG A 235 11.04 8.20 16.26
CA ARG A 235 11.55 7.38 17.38
C ARG A 235 12.13 6.05 16.90
N THR A 236 11.45 5.37 15.96
CA THR A 236 11.98 4.14 15.35
C THR A 236 13.27 4.43 14.59
N PHE A 237 13.36 5.54 13.86
CA PHE A 237 14.59 5.91 13.16
C PHE A 237 15.76 6.07 14.12
N ARG A 238 15.58 6.75 15.25
CA ARG A 238 16.59 6.90 16.31
C ARG A 238 17.02 5.57 16.91
N MET A 239 16.07 4.68 17.20
CA MET A 239 16.36 3.32 17.66
C MET A 239 17.25 2.54 16.69
N LEU A 240 17.13 2.81 15.38
CA LEU A 240 17.91 2.15 14.34
C LEU A 240 19.21 2.87 13.96
N GLN A 241 19.47 4.07 14.49
CA GLN A 241 20.71 4.79 14.24
C GLN A 241 21.90 4.00 14.81
N GLY A 242 22.98 3.89 14.03
CA GLY A 242 24.19 3.15 14.42
C GLY A 242 24.25 1.70 13.93
N LEU A 243 23.16 1.13 13.39
CA LEU A 243 23.12 -0.25 12.85
C LEU A 243 23.69 -0.39 11.41
N GLY A 244 24.28 0.69 10.86
CA GLY A 244 24.84 0.71 9.50
C GLY A 244 23.79 0.89 8.39
N GLY A 245 24.22 1.37 7.21
CA GLY A 245 23.33 1.73 6.09
C GLY A 245 22.82 0.55 5.23
N GLY A 246 22.92 -0.69 5.73
CA GLY A 246 22.50 -1.89 5.01
C GLY A 246 21.02 -2.25 5.21
N ARG A 247 20.60 -3.39 4.66
CA ARG A 247 19.32 -4.02 5.04
C ARG A 247 19.40 -4.42 6.52
N ILE A 248 18.70 -3.69 7.37
CA ILE A 248 18.63 -3.97 8.81
C ILE A 248 17.61 -5.09 9.01
N VAL A 249 18.06 -6.24 9.53
CA VAL A 249 17.19 -7.28 10.07
C VAL A 249 17.15 -7.08 11.57
N LEU A 250 15.97 -6.83 12.12
CA LEU A 250 15.79 -6.63 13.55
C LEU A 250 15.87 -7.97 14.27
N ASN A 251 16.62 -8.01 15.37
CA ASN A 251 16.54 -9.13 16.31
C ASN A 251 15.27 -9.03 17.17
N GLU A 252 14.98 -10.06 17.98
CA GLU A 252 13.76 -10.11 18.81
C GLU A 252 13.66 -8.94 19.80
N GLU A 253 14.78 -8.54 20.40
CA GLU A 253 14.86 -7.39 21.32
C GLU A 253 14.50 -6.08 20.61
N GLN A 254 15.07 -5.82 19.43
CA GLN A 254 14.77 -4.64 18.61
C GLN A 254 13.33 -4.64 18.07
N ILE A 255 12.74 -5.81 17.85
CA ILE A 255 11.31 -5.93 17.50
C ILE A 255 10.47 -5.51 18.71
N ALA A 256 10.79 -6.00 19.90
CA ALA A 256 10.10 -5.65 21.14
C ALA A 256 10.21 -4.14 21.45
N ASP A 257 11.41 -3.55 21.31
CA ASP A 257 11.64 -2.12 21.50
C ASP A 257 10.82 -1.27 20.52
N ARG A 258 10.80 -1.66 19.24
CA ARG A 258 9.99 -0.99 18.22
C ARG A 258 8.50 -1.06 18.55
N ASP A 259 8.03 -2.22 19.01
CA ASP A 259 6.63 -2.42 19.35
C ASP A 259 6.24 -1.68 20.65
N GLU A 260 7.18 -1.48 21.57
CA GLU A 260 7.01 -0.58 22.71
C GLU A 260 6.93 0.90 22.29
N VAL A 261 7.80 1.35 21.39
CA VAL A 261 7.74 2.70 20.81
C VAL A 261 6.37 2.93 20.17
N ARG A 262 5.88 1.97 19.39
CA ARG A 262 4.56 2.03 18.75
C ARG A 262 3.42 2.18 19.74
N ARG A 263 3.40 1.35 20.80
CA ARG A 263 2.37 1.42 21.85
C ARG A 263 2.42 2.75 22.61
N THR A 264 3.62 3.20 22.98
CA THR A 264 3.80 4.47 23.69
C THR A 264 3.33 5.66 22.85
N VAL A 265 3.75 5.73 21.58
CA VAL A 265 3.35 6.81 20.67
C VAL A 265 1.84 6.79 20.40
N ALA A 266 1.23 5.62 20.18
CA ALA A 266 -0.21 5.52 19.96
C ALA A 266 -1.01 6.01 21.17
N ARG A 267 -0.57 5.67 22.39
CA ARG A 267 -1.16 6.13 23.65
C ARG A 267 -1.02 7.64 23.82
N GLU A 268 0.18 8.18 23.59
CA GLU A 268 0.45 9.62 23.66
C GLU A 268 -0.42 10.39 22.66
N ALA A 269 -0.54 9.92 21.42
CA ALA A 269 -1.36 10.54 20.38
C ALA A 269 -2.84 10.62 20.80
N CYS A 270 -3.41 9.50 21.26
CA CYS A 270 -4.82 9.44 21.63
C CYS A 270 -5.11 10.26 22.89
N THR A 271 -4.21 10.24 23.88
CA THR A 271 -4.37 11.02 25.11
C THR A 271 -4.23 12.51 24.84
N ARG A 272 -3.26 12.91 24.03
CA ARG A 272 -2.97 14.32 23.71
C ARG A 272 -4.12 14.99 22.95
N LEU A 273 -4.82 14.23 22.11
CA LEU A 273 -5.85 14.75 21.21
C LEU A 273 -7.27 14.29 21.59
N ASP A 274 -7.41 13.67 22.76
CA ASP A 274 -8.69 13.17 23.30
C ASP A 274 -9.46 12.27 22.30
N VAL A 275 -8.75 11.29 21.74
CA VAL A 275 -9.29 10.38 20.73
C VAL A 275 -9.70 9.05 21.35
N SER A 276 -10.97 8.69 21.18
CA SER A 276 -11.54 7.41 21.58
C SER A 276 -11.57 6.38 20.44
N ALA A 277 -11.76 5.11 20.79
CA ALA A 277 -11.96 4.03 19.82
C ALA A 277 -13.14 4.31 18.88
N ASP A 278 -14.28 4.78 19.41
CA ASP A 278 -15.46 5.13 18.61
C ASP A 278 -15.18 6.28 17.64
N GLY A 279 -14.40 7.28 18.06
CA GLY A 279 -13.94 8.37 17.21
C GLY A 279 -13.09 7.87 16.04
N LEU A 280 -12.14 6.97 16.31
CA LEU A 280 -11.32 6.31 15.30
C LEU A 280 -12.13 5.43 14.36
N ILE A 281 -13.06 4.60 14.86
CA ILE A 281 -13.95 3.78 14.04
C ILE A 281 -14.82 4.68 13.13
N GLY A 282 -15.36 5.77 13.67
CA GLY A 282 -16.11 6.76 12.90
C GLY A 282 -15.28 7.37 11.76
N CYS A 283 -14.02 7.73 12.05
CA CYS A 283 -13.09 8.21 11.04
C CYS A 283 -12.73 7.12 10.01
N CYS A 284 -12.53 5.87 10.42
CA CYS A 284 -12.30 4.74 9.52
C CYS A 284 -13.47 4.54 8.55
N ARG A 285 -14.72 4.61 9.03
CA ARG A 285 -15.91 4.55 8.17
C ARG A 285 -15.92 5.68 7.14
N PHE A 286 -15.64 6.91 7.58
CA PHE A 286 -15.52 8.06 6.70
C PHE A 286 -14.44 7.85 5.61
N LEU A 287 -13.22 7.51 6.01
CA LEU A 287 -12.10 7.29 5.08
C LEU A 287 -12.37 6.13 4.11
N ALA A 288 -12.94 5.02 4.60
CA ALA A 288 -13.32 3.87 3.79
C ALA A 288 -14.46 4.20 2.80
N GLY A 289 -15.44 5.00 3.23
CA GLY A 289 -16.53 5.49 2.37
C GLY A 289 -16.01 6.36 1.24
N ARG A 290 -15.17 7.35 1.55
CA ARG A 290 -14.53 8.19 0.52
C ARG A 290 -13.63 7.38 -0.39
N TRP A 291 -12.83 6.46 0.14
CA TRP A 291 -12.04 5.53 -0.67
C TRP A 291 -12.92 4.81 -1.71
N HIS A 292 -14.05 4.24 -1.29
CA HIS A 292 -14.96 3.51 -2.17
C HIS A 292 -15.51 4.39 -3.29
N GLU A 293 -15.94 5.61 -2.95
CA GLU A 293 -16.46 6.57 -3.93
C GLU A 293 -15.40 6.95 -4.97
N TRP A 294 -14.20 7.36 -4.53
CA TRP A 294 -13.10 7.72 -5.44
C TRP A 294 -12.64 6.53 -6.30
N HIS A 295 -12.59 5.33 -5.73
CA HIS A 295 -12.24 4.13 -6.47
C HIS A 295 -13.27 3.85 -7.57
N ARG A 296 -14.57 3.92 -7.25
CA ARG A 296 -15.66 3.72 -8.21
C ARG A 296 -15.67 4.77 -9.33
N GLU A 297 -15.27 6.00 -9.02
CA GLU A 297 -15.16 7.09 -10.01
C GLU A 297 -13.92 6.99 -10.92
N GLY A 298 -13.09 5.96 -10.76
CA GLY A 298 -11.87 5.79 -11.54
C GLY A 298 -10.77 6.77 -11.15
N ARG A 299 -10.70 7.13 -9.86
CA ARG A 299 -9.68 8.03 -9.28
C ARG A 299 -8.76 7.27 -8.31
N PRO A 300 -7.95 6.31 -8.83
CA PRO A 300 -7.18 5.42 -7.97
C PRO A 300 -6.12 6.15 -7.12
N LEU A 301 -5.56 7.26 -7.61
CA LEU A 301 -4.54 8.01 -6.86
C LEU A 301 -5.11 8.69 -5.61
N VAL A 302 -6.31 9.29 -5.71
CA VAL A 302 -6.98 9.91 -4.57
C VAL A 302 -7.50 8.82 -3.63
N ALA A 303 -8.05 7.73 -4.17
CA ALA A 303 -8.44 6.58 -3.36
C ALA A 303 -7.23 6.01 -2.57
N ASP A 304 -6.08 5.82 -3.20
CA ASP A 304 -4.87 5.34 -2.51
C ASP A 304 -4.41 6.29 -1.39
N ALA A 305 -4.61 7.60 -1.54
CA ALA A 305 -4.35 8.55 -0.47
C ALA A 305 -5.25 8.29 0.75
N TYR A 306 -6.56 8.10 0.54
CA TYR A 306 -7.49 7.72 1.62
C TYR A 306 -7.10 6.39 2.25
N LYS A 307 -6.65 5.41 1.45
CA LYS A 307 -6.16 4.12 1.93
C LYS A 307 -4.95 4.26 2.86
N ILE A 308 -4.03 5.19 2.59
CA ILE A 308 -2.87 5.47 3.46
C ILE A 308 -3.36 5.94 4.84
N PHE A 309 -4.25 6.93 4.92
CA PHE A 309 -4.77 7.42 6.21
C PHE A 309 -5.60 6.36 6.93
N LEU A 310 -6.41 5.60 6.19
CA LEU A 310 -7.19 4.49 6.75
C LEU A 310 -6.28 3.41 7.34
N ALA A 311 -5.14 3.10 6.70
CA ALA A 311 -4.18 2.13 7.22
C ALA A 311 -3.65 2.55 8.60
N GLU A 312 -3.26 3.82 8.73
CA GLU A 312 -2.73 4.35 9.98
C GLU A 312 -3.82 4.46 11.06
N ALA A 313 -5.07 4.73 10.69
CA ALA A 313 -6.21 4.71 11.60
C ALA A 313 -6.53 3.30 12.14
N VAL A 314 -6.58 2.30 11.24
CA VAL A 314 -6.74 0.88 11.61
C VAL A 314 -5.60 0.44 12.53
N ARG A 315 -4.38 0.87 12.22
CA ARG A 315 -3.21 0.56 13.03
C ARG A 315 -3.28 1.15 14.43
N LEU A 316 -3.77 2.39 14.57
CA LEU A 316 -4.03 2.98 15.90
C LEU A 316 -5.06 2.17 16.69
N LEU A 317 -6.14 1.72 16.05
CA LEU A 317 -7.14 0.84 16.69
C LEU A 317 -6.52 -0.49 17.17
N GLN A 318 -5.66 -1.10 16.35
CA GLN A 318 -4.98 -2.35 16.70
C GLN A 318 -4.01 -2.17 17.87
N ILE A 319 -3.26 -1.08 17.90
CA ILE A 319 -2.16 -0.90 18.86
C ILE A 319 -2.65 -0.31 20.19
N GLN A 320 -3.51 0.71 20.15
CA GLN A 320 -3.96 1.41 21.35
C GLN A 320 -5.19 0.77 22.00
N PHE A 321 -6.08 0.18 21.19
CA PHE A 321 -7.34 -0.38 21.65
C PHE A 321 -7.41 -1.91 21.51
N GLU A 322 -6.30 -2.54 21.11
CA GLU A 322 -6.14 -4.00 21.00
C GLU A 322 -7.23 -4.67 20.14
N MET A 323 -7.80 -3.94 19.19
CA MET A 323 -8.84 -4.45 18.32
C MET A 323 -8.23 -5.32 17.21
N GLY A 324 -8.70 -6.56 17.08
CA GLY A 324 -8.34 -7.43 15.95
C GLY A 324 -8.84 -6.87 14.61
N PHE A 325 -8.18 -7.22 13.50
CA PHE A 325 -8.57 -6.74 12.17
C PHE A 325 -10.03 -7.09 11.84
N ASP A 326 -10.50 -8.28 12.20
CA ASP A 326 -11.88 -8.72 11.96
C ASP A 326 -12.91 -7.87 12.70
N ALA A 327 -12.63 -7.51 13.96
CA ALA A 327 -13.49 -6.64 14.75
C ALA A 327 -13.55 -5.22 14.16
N ILE A 328 -12.41 -4.70 13.69
CA ILE A 328 -12.34 -3.39 13.02
C ILE A 328 -13.10 -3.46 11.69
N ASN A 329 -12.91 -4.52 10.91
CA ASN A 329 -13.56 -4.73 9.62
C ASN A 329 -15.09 -4.86 9.76
N GLU A 330 -15.55 -5.57 10.80
CA GLU A 330 -16.97 -5.62 11.17
C GLU A 330 -17.51 -4.23 11.56
N ALA A 331 -16.78 -3.50 12.40
CA ALA A 331 -17.18 -2.17 12.83
C ALA A 331 -17.21 -1.17 11.66
N VAL A 332 -16.25 -1.21 10.74
CA VAL A 332 -16.24 -0.35 9.54
C VAL A 332 -17.33 -0.76 8.55
N GLY A 333 -17.56 -2.07 8.39
CA GLY A 333 -18.66 -2.62 7.62
C GLY A 333 -18.56 -2.38 6.11
N PHE A 334 -19.73 -2.27 5.46
CA PHE A 334 -19.88 -2.13 4.02
C PHE A 334 -20.09 -0.66 3.65
N GLN A 335 -19.26 -0.13 2.76
CA GLN A 335 -19.37 1.25 2.26
C GLN A 335 -19.98 1.34 0.84
N GLY A 336 -20.45 0.21 0.29
CA GLY A 336 -21.03 0.12 -1.06
C GLY A 336 -21.97 -1.08 -1.21
N GLN A 337 -22.44 -1.35 -2.44
CA GLN A 337 -23.34 -2.47 -2.74
C GLN A 337 -22.60 -3.81 -2.97
N GLY A 338 -21.32 -3.90 -2.60
CA GLY A 338 -20.53 -5.11 -2.76
C GLY A 338 -20.88 -6.19 -1.72
N GLY A 339 -20.62 -7.45 -2.05
CA GLY A 339 -20.81 -8.60 -1.15
C GLY A 339 -19.71 -8.78 -0.09
N SER A 340 -18.67 -7.95 -0.11
CA SER A 340 -17.51 -8.02 0.80
C SER A 340 -17.37 -6.74 1.61
N ARG A 341 -16.84 -6.86 2.84
CA ARG A 341 -16.63 -5.69 3.70
C ARG A 341 -15.53 -4.81 3.12
N THR A 342 -15.58 -3.51 3.39
CA THR A 342 -14.71 -2.57 2.67
C THR A 342 -13.23 -2.78 2.97
N LEU A 343 -12.85 -3.17 4.19
CA LEU A 343 -11.44 -3.41 4.50
C LEU A 343 -10.88 -4.67 3.82
N GLU A 344 -11.70 -5.70 3.60
CA GLU A 344 -11.31 -6.91 2.83
C GLU A 344 -11.04 -6.57 1.35
N VAL A 345 -11.78 -5.62 0.78
CA VAL A 345 -11.52 -5.18 -0.60
C VAL A 345 -10.24 -4.35 -0.67
N ILE A 346 -9.96 -3.54 0.36
CA ILE A 346 -8.78 -2.67 0.41
C ILE A 346 -7.50 -3.48 0.69
N TRP A 347 -7.56 -4.38 1.67
CA TRP A 347 -6.48 -5.27 2.11
C TRP A 347 -7.01 -6.69 2.17
N PRO A 348 -7.12 -7.36 1.01
CA PRO A 348 -7.52 -8.76 1.01
C PRO A 348 -6.46 -9.57 1.73
N ASP A 349 -6.90 -10.60 2.45
CA ASP A 349 -6.01 -11.64 2.93
C ASP A 349 -5.55 -12.46 1.73
N TRP A 350 -4.46 -12.00 1.12
CA TRP A 350 -3.86 -12.64 -0.04
C TRP A 350 -3.50 -14.09 0.25
N ASP A 351 -3.14 -14.42 1.48
CA ASP A 351 -2.75 -15.77 1.86
C ASP A 351 -3.98 -16.67 1.88
N ALA A 352 -5.06 -16.22 2.52
CA ALA A 352 -6.34 -16.92 2.50
C ALA A 352 -6.88 -17.05 1.06
N GLU A 353 -6.82 -16.01 0.23
CA GLU A 353 -7.25 -16.08 -1.17
C GLU A 353 -6.43 -17.06 -2.01
N GLN A 354 -5.10 -17.08 -1.82
CA GLN A 354 -4.22 -18.02 -2.51
C GLN A 354 -4.49 -19.47 -2.06
N ILE A 355 -4.74 -19.69 -0.76
CA ILE A 355 -5.09 -21.01 -0.21
C ILE A 355 -6.47 -21.45 -0.71
N ASP A 356 -7.49 -20.60 -0.65
CA ASP A 356 -8.84 -20.91 -1.15
C ASP A 356 -8.82 -21.20 -2.66
N ARG A 357 -8.05 -20.43 -3.44
CA ARG A 357 -7.81 -20.73 -4.85
C ARG A 357 -7.20 -22.12 -5.04
N LEU A 358 -6.13 -22.44 -4.31
CA LEU A 358 -5.48 -23.75 -4.35
C LEU A 358 -6.47 -24.87 -4.01
N VAL A 359 -7.28 -24.70 -2.97
CA VAL A 359 -8.32 -25.65 -2.54
C VAL A 359 -9.35 -25.88 -3.65
N ARG A 360 -9.85 -24.82 -4.28
CA ARG A 360 -10.82 -24.91 -5.39
C ARG A 360 -10.23 -25.62 -6.60
N THR A 361 -8.98 -25.32 -6.93
CA THR A 361 -8.25 -25.92 -8.05
C THR A 361 -8.00 -27.42 -7.83
N LEU A 362 -7.62 -27.82 -6.61
CA LEU A 362 -7.22 -29.20 -6.29
C LEU A 362 -8.34 -30.10 -5.74
N ARG A 363 -9.58 -29.59 -5.66
CA ARG A 363 -10.70 -30.35 -5.09
C ARG A 363 -10.87 -31.69 -5.83
N ALA A 364 -10.62 -32.78 -5.12
CA ALA A 364 -10.66 -34.14 -5.64
C ALA A 364 -11.26 -35.10 -4.60
N PRO A 365 -11.86 -36.25 -5.00
CA PRO A 365 -12.49 -37.19 -4.07
C PRO A 365 -11.55 -37.78 -3.01
N ASP A 366 -10.24 -37.80 -3.28
CA ASP A 366 -9.20 -38.39 -2.43
C ASP A 366 -8.41 -37.36 -1.61
N LEU A 367 -8.78 -36.07 -1.68
CA LEU A 367 -8.23 -34.99 -0.88
C LEU A 367 -9.38 -34.19 -0.25
N SER A 368 -9.49 -34.25 1.09
CA SER A 368 -10.49 -33.45 1.79
C SER A 368 -10.14 -31.96 1.75
N GLU A 369 -11.16 -31.10 1.90
CA GLU A 369 -10.95 -29.66 1.97
C GLU A 369 -9.98 -29.26 3.09
N HIS A 370 -10.06 -29.91 4.26
CA HIS A 370 -9.12 -29.68 5.35
C HIS A 370 -7.69 -30.12 5.00
N GLN A 371 -7.50 -31.23 4.27
CA GLN A 371 -6.16 -31.64 3.81
C GLN A 371 -5.57 -30.61 2.84
N LEU A 372 -6.38 -30.06 1.95
CA LEU A 372 -5.98 -29.02 1.01
C LEU A 372 -5.66 -27.69 1.72
N GLN A 373 -6.47 -27.29 2.71
CA GLN A 373 -6.18 -26.12 3.53
C GLN A 373 -4.88 -26.28 4.32
N ALA A 374 -4.66 -27.44 4.94
CA ALA A 374 -3.43 -27.75 5.65
C ALA A 374 -2.21 -27.71 4.72
N PHE A 375 -2.35 -28.24 3.50
CA PHE A 375 -1.31 -28.16 2.48
C PHE A 375 -1.03 -26.71 2.06
N GLY A 376 -2.07 -25.89 1.83
CA GLY A 376 -1.91 -24.46 1.52
C GLY A 376 -1.19 -23.69 2.63
N LYS A 377 -1.53 -23.96 3.89
CA LYS A 377 -0.84 -23.40 5.06
C LYS A 377 0.62 -23.82 5.13
N PHE A 378 0.90 -25.11 4.91
CA PHE A 378 2.27 -25.63 4.84
C PHE A 378 3.09 -24.91 3.77
N LEU A 379 2.53 -24.67 2.58
CA LEU A 379 3.22 -23.94 1.51
C LEU A 379 3.62 -22.53 1.94
N ARG A 380 2.75 -21.82 2.68
CA ARG A 380 3.05 -20.48 3.22
C ARG A 380 4.12 -20.51 4.31
N GLU A 381 3.97 -21.39 5.29
CA GLU A 381 4.91 -21.52 6.42
C GLU A 381 6.33 -21.93 5.98
N ASN A 382 6.44 -22.60 4.83
CA ASN A 382 7.72 -23.05 4.26
C ASN A 382 8.19 -22.20 3.05
N PHE A 383 7.63 -21.00 2.86
CA PHE A 383 8.02 -20.05 1.82
C PHE A 383 7.97 -20.61 0.39
N GLN A 384 6.98 -21.46 0.09
CA GLN A 384 6.79 -22.12 -1.21
C GLN A 384 5.88 -21.30 -2.15
N ASP A 385 6.03 -19.98 -2.14
CA ASP A 385 5.18 -19.03 -2.87
C ASP A 385 5.19 -19.22 -4.39
N ALA A 386 6.22 -19.89 -4.90
CA ALA A 386 6.32 -20.26 -6.31
C ALA A 386 5.10 -21.06 -6.79
N ILE A 387 4.48 -21.89 -5.95
CA ILE A 387 3.26 -22.62 -6.31
C ILE A 387 2.12 -21.65 -6.63
N PHE A 388 1.85 -20.70 -5.73
CA PHE A 388 0.78 -19.72 -5.90
C PHE A 388 1.00 -18.83 -7.13
N HIS A 389 2.24 -18.36 -7.33
CA HIS A 389 2.60 -17.55 -8.49
C HIS A 389 2.43 -18.31 -9.80
N ARG A 390 2.85 -19.59 -9.86
CA ARG A 390 2.72 -20.42 -11.06
C ARG A 390 1.28 -20.77 -11.36
N LEU A 391 0.48 -21.09 -10.35
CA LEU A 391 -0.95 -21.35 -10.53
C LEU A 391 -1.65 -20.11 -11.10
N ARG A 392 -1.44 -18.94 -10.49
CA ARG A 392 -2.02 -17.67 -10.99
C ARG A 392 -1.55 -17.31 -12.40
N SER A 393 -0.27 -17.51 -12.70
CA SER A 393 0.29 -17.25 -14.04
C SER A 393 -0.32 -18.19 -15.08
N PHE A 394 -0.44 -19.47 -14.74
CA PHE A 394 -1.04 -20.47 -15.62
C PHE A 394 -2.51 -20.16 -15.93
N GLU A 395 -3.31 -19.86 -14.90
CA GLU A 395 -4.71 -19.42 -15.06
C GLU A 395 -4.80 -18.20 -15.97
N LYS A 396 -3.92 -17.21 -15.77
CA LYS A 396 -3.88 -16.01 -16.62
C LYS A 396 -3.64 -16.38 -18.08
N HIS A 397 -2.66 -17.23 -18.36
CA HIS A 397 -2.40 -17.70 -19.72
C HIS A 397 -3.58 -18.51 -20.30
N ALA A 398 -4.26 -19.33 -19.50
CA ALA A 398 -5.42 -20.11 -19.94
C ALA A 398 -6.60 -19.23 -20.41
N PHE A 399 -6.75 -18.03 -19.84
CA PHE A 399 -7.78 -17.06 -20.21
C PHE A 399 -7.30 -15.92 -21.13
N GLU A 400 -6.01 -15.89 -21.49
CA GLU A 400 -5.46 -14.88 -22.41
C GLU A 400 -5.76 -15.22 -23.88
N TYR A 401 -6.04 -14.16 -24.67
CA TYR A 401 -6.21 -14.27 -26.12
C TYR A 401 -4.89 -14.02 -26.83
N GLY A 402 -4.40 -15.00 -27.61
CA GLY A 402 -3.23 -14.82 -28.48
C GLY A 402 -2.39 -16.08 -28.69
N HIS A 403 -1.43 -16.00 -29.62
CA HIS A 403 -0.54 -17.11 -30.00
C HIS A 403 0.47 -17.51 -28.90
N ALA A 404 0.72 -16.64 -27.92
CA ALA A 404 1.68 -16.90 -26.84
C ALA A 404 1.09 -17.71 -25.66
N ARG A 405 -0.23 -17.92 -25.61
CA ARG A 405 -0.91 -18.53 -24.45
C ARG A 405 -0.42 -19.95 -24.13
N ILE A 406 -0.34 -20.82 -25.14
CA ILE A 406 0.05 -22.23 -24.97
C ILE A 406 1.52 -22.32 -24.54
N SER A 407 2.38 -21.50 -25.13
CA SER A 407 3.79 -21.38 -24.74
C SER A 407 3.94 -20.91 -23.28
N GLY A 408 3.12 -19.93 -22.86
CA GLY A 408 3.05 -19.48 -21.47
C GLY A 408 2.62 -20.60 -20.51
N MET A 409 1.57 -21.35 -20.86
CA MET A 409 1.10 -22.51 -20.08
C MET A 409 2.16 -23.62 -19.97
N HIS A 410 2.92 -23.91 -21.04
CA HIS A 410 4.04 -24.85 -20.97
C HIS A 410 5.13 -24.41 -19.99
N SER A 411 5.52 -23.13 -20.07
CA SER A 411 6.52 -22.54 -19.17
C SER A 411 6.06 -22.62 -17.72
N ASP A 412 4.79 -22.34 -17.45
CA ASP A 412 4.22 -22.43 -16.11
C ASP A 412 4.09 -23.86 -15.60
N LEU A 413 3.74 -24.84 -16.46
CA LEU A 413 3.71 -26.26 -16.11
C LEU A 413 5.10 -26.79 -15.74
N GLN A 414 6.13 -26.43 -16.53
CA GLN A 414 7.52 -26.79 -16.23
C GLN A 414 8.00 -26.10 -14.94
N GLY A 415 7.68 -24.81 -14.77
CA GLY A 415 7.97 -24.06 -13.55
C GLY A 415 7.27 -24.64 -12.32
N MET A 416 6.03 -25.11 -12.48
CA MET A 416 5.26 -25.79 -11.43
C MET A 416 5.93 -27.09 -11.02
N ALA A 417 6.42 -27.90 -11.96
CA ALA A 417 7.13 -29.15 -11.65
C ALA A 417 8.42 -28.90 -10.85
N VAL A 418 9.14 -27.80 -11.12
CA VAL A 418 10.29 -27.37 -10.32
C VAL A 418 9.87 -26.95 -8.91
N ALA A 419 8.78 -26.19 -8.79
CA ALA A 419 8.25 -25.78 -7.49
C ALA A 419 7.80 -27.00 -6.66
N VAL A 420 7.14 -27.98 -7.28
CA VAL A 420 6.75 -29.25 -6.64
C VAL A 420 7.97 -30.00 -6.10
N GLU A 421 9.10 -30.01 -6.80
CA GLU A 421 10.33 -30.61 -6.27
C GLU A 421 10.81 -29.93 -4.97
N GLN A 422 10.74 -28.59 -4.91
CA GLN A 422 11.12 -27.85 -3.69
C GLN A 422 10.15 -28.11 -2.54
N VAL A 423 8.85 -28.19 -2.83
CA VAL A 423 7.80 -28.54 -1.87
C VAL A 423 8.04 -29.93 -1.28
N VAL A 424 8.30 -30.93 -2.13
CA VAL A 424 8.58 -32.30 -1.69
C VAL A 424 9.88 -32.38 -0.88
N ARG A 425 10.88 -31.56 -1.22
CA ARG A 425 12.10 -31.42 -0.43
C ARG A 425 11.83 -30.80 0.94
N ALA A 426 10.97 -29.78 1.03
CA ALA A 426 10.54 -29.18 2.29
C ALA A 426 9.77 -30.17 3.18
N MET A 427 9.08 -31.16 2.60
CA MET A 427 8.45 -32.27 3.34
C MET A 427 9.46 -33.30 3.88
N GLY A 428 10.75 -33.12 3.64
CA GLY A 428 11.82 -34.03 4.09
C GLY A 428 12.33 -35.00 3.02
N GLY A 429 11.89 -34.86 1.76
CA GLY A 429 12.35 -35.68 0.64
C GLY A 429 13.87 -35.60 0.44
N GLN A 430 14.52 -36.76 0.36
CA GLN A 430 15.98 -36.86 0.24
C GLN A 430 16.43 -37.19 -1.20
N GLY A 431 17.59 -36.65 -1.59
CA GLY A 431 18.23 -36.91 -2.89
C GLY A 431 18.09 -35.78 -3.92
N THR A 432 18.57 -36.03 -5.14
CA THR A 432 18.67 -35.03 -6.22
C THR A 432 17.58 -35.13 -7.27
N GLN A 433 16.73 -36.17 -7.22
CA GLN A 433 15.68 -36.42 -8.21
C GLN A 433 14.33 -36.59 -7.51
N LEU A 434 13.29 -35.98 -8.08
CA LEU A 434 11.91 -36.05 -7.58
C LEU A 434 11.39 -37.49 -7.45
N SER A 435 11.75 -38.37 -8.39
CA SER A 435 11.43 -39.81 -8.33
C SER A 435 11.95 -40.49 -7.07
N LYS A 436 13.15 -40.13 -6.62
CA LYS A 436 13.76 -40.68 -5.41
C LYS A 436 13.04 -40.15 -4.18
N MET A 437 12.81 -38.84 -4.11
CA MET A 437 12.10 -38.22 -2.99
C MET A 437 10.71 -38.83 -2.80
N PHE A 438 9.93 -39.01 -3.87
CA PHE A 438 8.62 -39.66 -3.77
C PHE A 438 8.71 -41.12 -3.32
N ARG A 439 9.65 -41.91 -3.83
CA ARG A 439 9.82 -43.31 -3.39
C ARG A 439 10.19 -43.40 -1.91
N ASP A 440 11.01 -42.47 -1.43
CA ASP A 440 11.47 -42.44 -0.03
C ASP A 440 10.33 -42.00 0.90
N LEU A 441 9.59 -40.94 0.54
CA LEU A 441 8.46 -40.43 1.34
C LEU A 441 7.24 -41.37 1.37
N TRP A 442 7.06 -42.17 0.32
CA TRP A 442 5.98 -43.16 0.23
C TRP A 442 6.43 -44.58 0.58
N ASP A 443 7.62 -44.77 1.16
CA ASP A 443 8.09 -46.11 1.50
C ASP A 443 7.15 -46.81 2.49
N GLY A 444 6.98 -48.12 2.33
CA GLY A 444 6.05 -48.92 3.13
C GLY A 444 4.56 -48.82 2.73
N THR A 445 4.18 -47.95 1.79
CA THR A 445 2.80 -47.83 1.28
C THR A 445 2.56 -48.63 -0.02
N GLU A 446 1.30 -48.80 -0.43
CA GLU A 446 0.96 -49.38 -1.73
C GLU A 446 1.50 -48.54 -2.89
N VAL A 447 1.33 -47.21 -2.83
CA VAL A 447 1.89 -46.26 -3.82
C VAL A 447 3.40 -46.46 -3.93
N GLY A 448 4.12 -46.53 -2.80
CA GLY A 448 5.55 -46.79 -2.79
C GLY A 448 5.93 -48.10 -3.49
N ARG A 449 5.12 -49.16 -3.33
CA ARG A 449 5.32 -50.45 -4.02
C ARG A 449 5.10 -50.32 -5.53
N ILE A 450 4.07 -49.58 -5.95
CA ILE A 450 3.78 -49.31 -7.37
C ILE A 450 4.93 -48.49 -7.99
N LEU A 451 5.39 -47.42 -7.32
CA LEU A 451 6.52 -46.60 -7.77
C LEU A 451 7.81 -47.42 -7.92
N LYS A 452 8.07 -48.37 -7.01
CA LYS A 452 9.21 -49.31 -7.11
C LYS A 452 9.04 -50.26 -8.30
N LYS A 453 7.83 -50.81 -8.52
CA LYS A 453 7.52 -51.69 -9.67
C LYS A 453 7.66 -50.96 -11.00
N GLN A 454 7.28 -49.68 -11.05
CA GLN A 454 7.31 -48.83 -12.24
C GLN A 454 8.61 -48.01 -12.37
N LYS A 455 9.72 -48.49 -11.77
CA LYS A 455 11.03 -47.82 -11.84
C LYS A 455 11.48 -47.50 -13.26
N THR A 456 11.20 -48.39 -14.21
CA THR A 456 11.52 -48.19 -15.63
C THR A 456 10.79 -46.99 -16.22
N LEU A 457 9.51 -46.78 -15.90
CA LEU A 457 8.76 -45.60 -16.35
C LEU A 457 9.33 -44.31 -15.78
N LEU A 458 9.77 -44.32 -14.51
CA LEU A 458 10.38 -43.15 -13.87
C LEU A 458 11.71 -42.75 -14.52
N GLU A 459 12.53 -43.73 -14.92
CA GLU A 459 13.92 -43.53 -15.33
C GLU A 459 14.16 -43.58 -16.85
N ARG A 460 13.18 -44.00 -17.67
CA ARG A 460 13.28 -44.05 -19.15
C ARG A 460 13.62 -42.67 -19.74
N GLY A 461 14.55 -42.60 -20.69
CA GLY A 461 14.92 -41.35 -21.37
C GLY A 461 13.98 -40.91 -22.50
N GLN A 462 12.68 -41.21 -22.41
CA GLN A 462 11.70 -40.92 -23.48
C GLN A 462 10.93 -39.61 -23.24
N PRO A 463 10.49 -38.91 -24.31
CA PRO A 463 9.62 -37.74 -24.20
C PRO A 463 8.33 -38.07 -23.43
N LEU A 464 7.76 -37.07 -22.75
CA LEU A 464 6.54 -37.26 -21.96
C LEU A 464 5.39 -37.83 -22.80
N GLY A 465 5.19 -37.31 -24.02
CA GLY A 465 4.10 -37.74 -24.92
C GLY A 465 4.09 -39.25 -25.18
N SER A 466 5.27 -39.88 -25.32
CA SER A 466 5.38 -41.33 -25.53
C SER A 466 5.03 -42.17 -24.30
N LEU A 467 5.04 -41.56 -23.10
CA LEU A 467 4.80 -42.23 -21.82
C LEU A 467 3.40 -41.97 -21.27
N LEU A 468 2.68 -40.96 -21.77
CA LEU A 468 1.36 -40.59 -21.25
C LEU A 468 0.36 -41.74 -21.30
N ALA A 469 0.36 -42.54 -22.38
CA ALA A 469 -0.53 -43.70 -22.50
C ALA A 469 -0.26 -44.77 -21.41
N GLU A 470 1.02 -45.08 -21.16
CA GLU A 470 1.41 -46.03 -20.09
C GLU A 470 1.05 -45.49 -18.70
N ILE A 471 1.23 -44.17 -18.46
CA ILE A 471 0.88 -43.52 -17.20
C ILE A 471 -0.65 -43.52 -17.00
N ASN A 472 -1.41 -43.22 -18.04
CA ASN A 472 -2.88 -43.20 -17.98
C ASN A 472 -3.46 -44.60 -17.79
N ALA A 473 -2.86 -45.66 -18.36
CA ALA A 473 -3.26 -47.03 -18.10
C ALA A 473 -3.08 -47.44 -16.61
N ILE A 474 -2.07 -46.90 -15.92
CA ILE A 474 -1.92 -47.09 -14.46
C ILE A 474 -3.04 -46.34 -13.72
N ARG A 475 -3.36 -45.12 -14.17
CA ARG A 475 -4.40 -44.28 -13.56
C ARG A 475 -5.79 -44.92 -13.64
N GLU A 476 -6.11 -45.57 -14.76
CA GLU A 476 -7.40 -46.26 -14.98
C GLU A 476 -7.69 -47.39 -13.97
N LEU A 477 -6.66 -47.91 -13.28
CA LEU A 477 -6.82 -48.90 -12.21
C LEU A 477 -7.41 -48.31 -10.92
N GLY A 478 -7.42 -46.98 -10.77
CA GLY A 478 -8.02 -46.26 -9.65
C GLY A 478 -7.28 -46.41 -8.31
N GLY A 479 -7.79 -45.73 -7.28
CA GLY A 479 -7.29 -45.81 -5.89
C GLY A 479 -5.82 -45.42 -5.76
N GLU A 480 -5.02 -46.27 -5.11
CA GLU A 480 -3.57 -46.03 -4.93
C GLU A 480 -2.79 -46.03 -6.26
N SER A 481 -3.31 -46.67 -7.31
CA SER A 481 -2.69 -46.64 -8.64
C SER A 481 -2.84 -45.28 -9.31
N GLU A 482 -3.98 -44.61 -9.12
CA GLU A 482 -4.17 -43.24 -9.59
C GLU A 482 -3.19 -42.27 -8.91
N LYS A 483 -3.03 -42.37 -7.58
CA LYS A 483 -2.04 -41.57 -6.84
C LYS A 483 -0.63 -41.82 -7.36
N ALA A 484 -0.25 -43.08 -7.55
CA ALA A 484 1.05 -43.44 -8.11
C ALA A 484 1.26 -42.88 -9.52
N ALA A 485 0.23 -42.89 -10.38
CA ALA A 485 0.29 -42.33 -11.72
C ALA A 485 0.55 -40.81 -11.71
N ASP A 486 -0.04 -40.07 -10.78
CA ASP A 486 0.19 -38.62 -10.64
C ASP A 486 1.62 -38.32 -10.16
N LEU A 487 2.17 -39.11 -9.24
CA LEU A 487 3.56 -39.00 -8.79
C LEU A 487 4.57 -39.33 -9.90
N ILE A 488 4.27 -40.36 -10.71
CA ILE A 488 5.06 -40.69 -11.91
C ILE A 488 5.00 -39.53 -12.89
N LEU A 489 3.81 -39.00 -13.18
CA LEU A 489 3.65 -37.87 -14.10
C LEU A 489 4.45 -36.65 -13.64
N ALA A 490 4.33 -36.26 -12.36
CA ALA A 490 5.07 -35.13 -11.80
C ALA A 490 6.58 -35.28 -11.97
N THR A 491 7.10 -36.48 -11.73
CA THR A 491 8.50 -36.82 -11.98
C THR A 491 8.86 -36.64 -13.46
N ARG A 492 8.02 -37.12 -14.38
CA ARG A 492 8.30 -37.07 -15.82
C ARG A 492 8.26 -35.65 -16.36
N VAL A 493 7.29 -34.84 -15.96
CA VAL A 493 7.23 -33.41 -16.31
C VAL A 493 8.48 -32.71 -15.78
N ARG A 494 8.90 -33.00 -14.54
CA ARG A 494 10.11 -32.42 -13.94
C ARG A 494 11.39 -32.83 -14.68
N GLY A 495 11.51 -34.09 -15.08
CA GLY A 495 12.63 -34.60 -15.88
C GLY A 495 12.67 -34.02 -17.30
N ALA A 496 11.52 -33.64 -17.84
CA ALA A 496 11.36 -33.04 -19.14
C ALA A 496 11.50 -31.50 -19.16
N VAL A 497 11.85 -30.84 -18.06
CA VAL A 497 11.98 -29.36 -17.99
C VAL A 497 12.98 -28.78 -19.00
N HIS A 498 13.94 -29.60 -19.49
CA HIS A 498 14.89 -29.19 -20.52
C HIS A 498 14.48 -29.56 -21.95
N HIS A 499 13.29 -30.15 -22.12
CA HIS A 499 12.73 -30.55 -23.41
C HIS A 499 11.39 -29.84 -23.64
N ALA A 500 11.10 -29.49 -24.89
CA ALA A 500 9.79 -28.90 -25.21
C ALA A 500 8.70 -29.94 -24.95
N LEU A 501 7.63 -29.53 -24.26
CA LEU A 501 6.43 -30.33 -24.13
C LEU A 501 5.62 -30.19 -25.43
N GLU A 502 5.42 -31.30 -26.14
CA GLU A 502 4.67 -31.34 -27.40
C GLU A 502 3.15 -31.50 -27.15
N VAL A 503 2.57 -30.66 -26.29
CA VAL A 503 1.14 -30.71 -25.92
C VAL A 503 0.45 -29.44 -26.39
N GLU A 504 -0.26 -29.51 -27.51
CA GLU A 504 -0.91 -28.34 -28.11
C GLU A 504 -2.32 -28.05 -27.55
N ASN A 505 -2.89 -29.01 -26.81
CA ASN A 505 -4.24 -28.92 -26.26
C ASN A 505 -4.23 -28.23 -24.87
N GLN A 506 -4.99 -27.14 -24.75
CA GLN A 506 -5.14 -26.39 -23.49
C GLN A 506 -5.70 -27.25 -22.34
N LEU A 507 -6.73 -28.06 -22.59
CA LEU A 507 -7.36 -28.91 -21.55
C LEU A 507 -6.37 -29.98 -21.06
N GLU A 508 -5.54 -30.50 -21.96
CA GLU A 508 -4.51 -31.46 -21.59
C GLU A 508 -3.42 -30.80 -20.73
N LEU A 509 -3.04 -29.56 -21.03
CA LEU A 509 -2.13 -28.79 -20.17
C LEU A 509 -2.71 -28.51 -18.79
N GLU A 510 -4.00 -28.16 -18.72
CA GLU A 510 -4.73 -27.97 -17.46
C GLU A 510 -4.73 -29.26 -16.61
N GLU A 511 -5.04 -30.41 -17.23
CA GLU A 511 -5.00 -31.71 -16.56
C GLU A 511 -3.60 -32.06 -16.06
N LEU A 512 -2.56 -31.83 -16.88
CA LEU A 512 -1.17 -32.06 -16.48
C LEU A 512 -0.77 -31.20 -15.29
N LEU A 513 -1.13 -29.91 -15.27
CA LEU A 513 -0.85 -29.02 -14.14
C LEU A 513 -1.50 -29.53 -12.86
N LEU A 514 -2.79 -29.88 -12.94
CA LEU A 514 -3.55 -30.41 -11.79
C LEU A 514 -2.89 -31.65 -11.22
N ARG A 515 -2.50 -32.61 -12.06
CA ARG A 515 -1.88 -33.86 -11.64
C ARG A 515 -0.48 -33.66 -11.04
N VAL A 516 0.32 -32.75 -11.62
CA VAL A 516 1.63 -32.37 -11.06
C VAL A 516 1.48 -31.79 -9.66
N LEU A 517 0.52 -30.88 -9.47
CA LEU A 517 0.29 -30.22 -8.18
C LEU A 517 -0.36 -31.18 -7.16
N ARG A 518 -1.30 -32.01 -7.60
CA ARG A 518 -1.95 -33.05 -6.80
C ARG A 518 -0.95 -34.05 -6.23
N ALA A 519 0.12 -34.39 -6.95
CA ALA A 519 1.18 -35.27 -6.43
C ALA A 519 1.83 -34.74 -5.14
N ALA A 520 2.06 -33.42 -5.05
CA ALA A 520 2.57 -32.78 -3.84
C ALA A 520 1.54 -32.77 -2.71
N ALA A 521 0.29 -32.42 -3.02
CA ALA A 521 -0.80 -32.39 -2.04
C ALA A 521 -1.10 -33.77 -1.44
N LEU A 522 -1.10 -34.83 -2.26
CA LEU A 522 -1.24 -36.21 -1.82
C LEU A 522 -0.10 -36.63 -0.90
N THR A 523 1.14 -36.26 -1.25
CA THR A 523 2.32 -36.56 -0.43
C THR A 523 2.22 -35.84 0.92
N HIS A 524 1.79 -34.59 0.93
CA HIS A 524 1.52 -33.85 2.17
C HIS A 524 0.47 -34.55 3.04
N ALA A 525 -0.68 -34.89 2.45
CA ALA A 525 -1.79 -35.52 3.16
C ALA A 525 -1.42 -36.89 3.76
N GLN A 526 -0.52 -37.62 3.09
CA GLN A 526 0.02 -38.90 3.58
C GLN A 526 0.96 -38.72 4.78
N LEU A 527 1.80 -37.68 4.77
CA LEU A 527 2.78 -37.43 5.83
C LEU A 527 2.15 -36.75 7.06
N TYR A 528 1.16 -35.91 6.83
CA TYR A 528 0.47 -35.11 7.84
C TYR A 528 -1.03 -35.41 7.82
N PRO A 529 -1.44 -36.63 8.22
CA PRO A 529 -2.84 -36.99 8.24
C PRO A 529 -3.59 -36.09 9.23
N VAL A 530 -4.58 -35.36 8.72
CA VAL A 530 -5.51 -34.61 9.56
C VAL A 530 -6.37 -35.63 10.30
N SER A 531 -6.36 -35.62 11.64
CA SER A 531 -7.18 -36.56 12.41
C SER A 531 -8.66 -36.31 12.11
N ALA A 532 -9.41 -37.37 11.81
CA ALA A 532 -10.86 -37.31 11.57
C ALA A 532 -11.67 -36.76 12.77
N LEU A 533 -11.06 -36.62 13.95
CA LEU A 533 -11.68 -36.08 15.16
C LEU A 533 -11.79 -34.54 15.20
N ALA A 534 -11.21 -33.82 14.24
CA ALA A 534 -11.41 -32.38 14.10
C ALA A 534 -12.65 -32.02 13.25
N ALA A 535 -13.34 -33.02 12.68
CA ALA A 535 -14.52 -32.82 11.83
C ALA A 535 -15.84 -32.70 12.61
N ASP A 536 -15.87 -33.07 13.90
CA ASP A 536 -17.10 -33.15 14.71
C ASP A 536 -17.10 -32.28 15.99
N GLY A 537 -16.33 -31.19 16.05
CA GLY A 537 -16.45 -30.21 17.14
C GLY A 537 -15.82 -28.86 16.79
N ALA A 538 -16.47 -27.71 16.89
CA ALA A 538 -17.74 -27.37 17.52
C ALA A 538 -18.39 -26.17 16.79
N GLU A 539 -19.72 -26.12 16.91
CA GLU A 539 -20.67 -25.08 16.49
C GLU A 539 -20.35 -23.66 16.99
#